data_AF-A0A812Y7G8-F1
#
_entry.id   AF-A0A812Y7G8-F1
#
_cell.length_a   1.000
_cell.length_b   1.000
_cell.length_c   1.000
_cell.angle_alpha   90.00
_cell.angle_beta   90.00
_cell.angle_gamma   90.00
#
_symmetry.space_group_name_H-M   'P 1'
#
loop_
_entity.id
_entity.type
_entity.pdbx_description
1 polymer ?
#
loop_
_entity_poly.entity_id
_entity_poly.type
_entity_poly.pdbx_seq_one_letter_code
_entity_poly.pdbx_strand_id
1 'polypeptide(L)'
;DMSINHKDWAASIVSKMTEEEKYRMIMGVGFAGFKAKKGYYIGSVLGVPRLGVPCIKMQDGCAGFRTTDEDMLGTVTSWPSPLSLAATWDAELVEDWAAAMGDEFRAKGANMILAPAVNVHRERVLDILA
;
A
#
# COMPACT_ATOMS: atom_id res chain seq x y z
N ASP A 1 -2.46 -9.24 19.75
CA ASP A 1 -2.95 -10.52 20.26
C ASP A 1 -3.64 -11.26 19.12
N MET A 2 -3.08 -12.39 18.71
CA MET A 2 -3.59 -13.22 17.62
C MET A 2 -4.78 -14.11 18.06
N SER A 3 -5.16 -14.10 19.34
CA SER A 3 -6.35 -14.84 19.81
C SER A 3 -7.67 -14.07 19.66
N ILE A 4 -7.62 -12.84 19.15
CA ILE A 4 -8.82 -12.02 18.91
C ILE A 4 -9.42 -12.41 17.55
N ASN A 5 -10.71 -12.73 17.52
CA ASN A 5 -11.43 -12.81 16.25
C ASN A 5 -11.50 -11.41 15.61
N HIS A 6 -10.69 -11.18 14.58
CA HIS A 6 -10.58 -9.87 13.93
C HIS A 6 -11.91 -9.39 13.33
N LYS A 7 -12.79 -10.30 12.89
CA LYS A 7 -14.10 -9.94 12.34
C LYS A 7 -15.03 -9.42 13.44
N ASP A 8 -15.09 -10.10 14.57
CA ASP A 8 -15.92 -9.70 15.71
C ASP A 8 -15.41 -8.38 16.30
N TRP A 9 -14.08 -8.25 16.41
CA TRP A 9 -13.46 -7.00 16.82
C TRP A 9 -13.82 -5.85 15.87
N ALA A 10 -13.65 -6.03 14.56
CA ALA A 10 -13.99 -5.00 13.57
C ALA A 10 -15.49 -4.63 13.64
N ALA A 11 -16.38 -5.62 13.74
CA ALA A 11 -17.82 -5.39 13.90
C ALA A 11 -18.14 -4.58 15.17
N SER A 12 -17.47 -4.88 16.29
CA SER A 12 -17.64 -4.13 17.55
C SER A 12 -17.15 -2.69 17.50
N ILE A 13 -16.18 -2.39 16.62
CA ILE A 13 -15.68 -1.05 16.37
C ILE A 13 -16.66 -0.30 15.45
N VAL A 14 -17.07 -0.92 14.35
CA VAL A 14 -18.03 -0.35 13.39
C VAL A 14 -19.38 -0.05 14.06
N SER A 15 -19.84 -0.87 15.01
CA SER A 15 -21.08 -0.63 15.75
C SER A 15 -21.02 0.61 16.65
N LYS A 16 -19.82 1.10 16.99
CA LYS A 16 -19.58 2.32 17.78
C LYS A 16 -19.32 3.55 16.91
N MET A 17 -19.28 3.38 15.58
CA MET A 17 -19.06 4.48 14.64
C MET A 17 -20.34 5.25 14.38
N THR A 18 -20.24 6.56 14.23
CA THR A 18 -21.29 7.38 13.63
C THR A 18 -21.40 7.09 12.13
N GLU A 19 -22.53 7.46 11.50
CA GLU A 19 -22.67 7.34 10.04
C GLU A 19 -21.58 8.13 9.29
N GLU A 20 -21.23 9.33 9.78
CA GLU A 20 -20.13 10.13 9.21
C GLU A 20 -18.76 9.44 9.34
N GLU A 21 -18.47 8.78 10.47
CA GLU A 21 -17.27 7.98 10.64
C GLU A 21 -17.24 6.80 9.64
N LYS A 22 -18.38 6.13 9.40
CA LYS A 22 -18.49 5.06 8.39
C LYS A 22 -18.28 5.58 6.98
N TYR A 23 -18.92 6.69 6.60
CA TYR A 23 -18.76 7.29 5.27
C TYR A 23 -17.33 7.72 4.99
N ARG A 24 -16.63 8.27 5.98
CA ARG A 24 -15.21 8.63 5.83
C ARG A 24 -14.32 7.42 5.58
N MET A 25 -14.63 6.26 6.16
CA MET A 25 -13.84 5.04 5.99
C MET A 25 -13.95 4.40 4.59
N ILE A 26 -14.95 4.79 3.79
CA ILE A 26 -15.12 4.31 2.41
C ILE A 26 -14.69 5.33 1.35
N MET A 27 -14.09 6.45 1.76
CA MET A 27 -13.66 7.52 0.87
C MET A 27 -12.20 7.87 1.08
N GLY A 28 -11.48 8.05 -0.01
CA GLY A 28 -10.16 8.67 0.02
C GLY A 28 -10.25 10.17 0.28
N VAL A 29 -9.21 10.76 0.87
CA VAL A 29 -9.11 12.22 1.10
C VAL A 29 -8.79 13.04 -0.15
N GLY A 30 -8.73 12.39 -1.31
CA GLY A 30 -8.31 12.97 -2.59
C GLY A 30 -6.81 12.82 -2.85
N PHE A 31 -6.36 13.25 -4.02
CA PHE A 31 -4.93 13.29 -4.39
C PHE A 31 -4.42 14.73 -4.31
N ALA A 32 -3.39 14.98 -3.50
CA ALA A 32 -2.82 16.30 -3.26
C ALA A 32 -1.60 16.63 -4.15
N GLY A 33 -1.39 15.88 -5.24
CA GLY A 33 -0.26 16.08 -6.15
C GLY A 33 1.02 15.38 -5.70
N PHE A 34 2.09 15.53 -6.50
CA PHE A 34 3.37 14.86 -6.29
C PHE A 34 4.35 15.62 -5.39
N LYS A 35 3.98 16.81 -4.93
CA LYS A 35 4.68 17.60 -3.90
C LYS A 35 3.85 17.65 -2.62
N ALA A 36 3.24 16.52 -2.28
CA ALA A 36 2.35 16.47 -1.13
C ALA A 36 3.15 16.65 0.16
N LYS A 37 2.53 17.27 1.16
CA LYS A 37 3.17 17.51 2.46
C LYS A 37 3.55 16.18 3.11
N LYS A 38 4.60 16.20 3.94
CA LYS A 38 5.01 15.08 4.78
C LYS A 38 3.81 14.46 5.51
N GLY A 39 3.69 13.14 5.43
CA GLY A 39 2.56 12.39 5.99
C GLY A 39 1.39 12.19 5.01
N TYR A 40 1.46 12.76 3.81
CA TYR A 40 0.56 12.45 2.70
C TYR A 40 1.14 11.31 1.85
N TYR A 41 0.30 10.34 1.50
CA TYR A 41 0.65 9.20 0.65
C TYR A 41 -0.21 9.22 -0.62
N ILE A 42 0.08 8.38 -1.62
CA ILE A 42 -0.67 8.42 -2.90
C ILE A 42 -2.19 8.25 -2.69
N GLY A 43 -2.57 7.45 -1.70
CA GLY A 43 -3.94 7.33 -1.20
C GLY A 43 -3.97 7.39 0.31
N SER A 44 -5.02 8.00 0.87
CA SER A 44 -5.26 7.99 2.31
C SER A 44 -6.74 7.95 2.62
N VAL A 45 -7.10 7.14 3.62
CA VAL A 45 -8.44 7.10 4.23
C VAL A 45 -8.28 7.51 5.69
N LEU A 46 -9.10 8.45 6.14
CA LEU A 46 -9.06 8.90 7.54
C LEU A 46 -9.57 7.78 8.45
N GLY A 47 -8.84 7.56 9.54
CA GLY A 47 -9.28 6.64 10.59
C GLY A 47 -10.37 7.22 11.49
N VAL A 48 -10.60 6.53 12.61
CA VAL A 48 -11.54 6.96 13.66
C VAL A 48 -10.77 7.04 14.99
N PRO A 49 -10.08 8.16 15.28
CA PRO A 49 -9.18 8.28 16.44
C PRO A 49 -9.85 8.00 17.78
N ARG A 50 -11.11 8.41 17.95
CA ARG A 50 -11.92 8.15 19.16
C ARG A 50 -12.07 6.65 19.48
N LEU A 51 -12.02 5.82 18.44
CA LEU A 51 -12.13 4.35 18.55
C LEU A 51 -10.78 3.66 18.36
N GLY A 52 -9.67 4.41 18.27
CA GLY A 52 -8.33 3.86 18.05
C GLY A 52 -8.08 3.28 16.66
N VAL A 53 -8.92 3.61 15.67
CA VAL A 53 -8.73 3.16 14.28
C VAL A 53 -7.76 4.11 13.58
N PRO A 54 -6.59 3.64 13.11
CA PRO A 54 -5.62 4.50 12.43
C PRO A 54 -6.07 4.83 11.00
N CYS A 55 -5.47 5.86 10.40
CA CYS A 55 -5.62 6.12 8.97
C CYS A 55 -5.03 4.98 8.15
N ILE A 56 -5.64 4.70 6.99
CA ILE A 56 -5.04 3.86 5.95
C ILE A 56 -4.20 4.77 5.07
N LYS A 57 -2.92 4.45 4.91
CA LYS A 57 -1.88 5.21 4.21
C LYS A 57 -1.29 4.30 3.13
N MET A 58 -1.78 4.51 1.90
CA MET A 58 -1.49 3.69 0.73
C MET A 58 -0.36 4.30 -0.06
N GLN A 59 0.61 3.50 -0.48
CA GLN A 59 1.69 3.96 -1.36
C GLN A 59 1.97 2.98 -2.50
N ASP A 60 2.34 3.50 -3.67
CA ASP A 60 2.77 2.71 -4.83
C ASP A 60 4.03 1.90 -4.55
N GLY A 61 4.09 0.67 -5.10
CA GLY A 61 5.10 -0.28 -4.63
C GLY A 61 5.63 -1.39 -5.54
N CYS A 62 5.16 -1.64 -6.76
CA CYS A 62 5.58 -2.86 -7.50
C CYS A 62 7.09 -3.00 -7.76
N ALA A 63 7.84 -1.89 -7.77
CA ALA A 63 9.30 -1.87 -7.86
C ALA A 63 9.94 -1.15 -6.66
N GLY A 64 9.23 -1.05 -5.52
CA GLY A 64 9.66 -0.33 -4.33
C GLY A 64 8.86 0.92 -3.99
N PHE A 65 9.18 1.50 -2.84
CA PHE A 65 8.49 2.67 -2.31
C PHE A 65 8.67 3.88 -3.22
N ARG A 66 7.61 4.30 -3.89
CA ARG A 66 7.64 5.49 -4.74
C ARG A 66 7.44 6.75 -3.91
N THR A 67 8.52 7.43 -3.52
CA THR A 67 8.42 8.64 -2.71
C THR A 67 7.78 9.82 -3.45
N THR A 68 6.93 10.57 -2.73
CA THR A 68 6.44 11.91 -3.09
C THR A 68 6.98 12.99 -2.14
N ASP A 69 7.83 12.59 -1.20
CA ASP A 69 8.50 13.44 -0.23
C ASP A 69 9.95 13.66 -0.67
N GLU A 70 10.33 14.93 -0.84
CA GLU A 70 11.69 15.32 -1.26
C GLU A 70 12.74 14.88 -0.24
N ASP A 71 12.40 14.83 1.06
CA ASP A 71 13.30 14.41 2.13
C ASP A 71 13.65 12.91 2.07
N MET A 72 12.85 12.11 1.34
CA MET A 72 13.05 10.67 1.19
C MET A 72 13.77 10.31 -0.12
N LEU A 73 14.10 11.29 -0.97
CA LEU A 73 14.85 11.03 -2.18
C LEU A 73 16.21 10.39 -1.86
N GLY A 74 16.58 9.34 -2.59
CA GLY A 74 17.80 8.58 -2.35
C GLY A 74 17.76 7.64 -1.12
N THR A 75 16.62 7.53 -0.45
CA THR A 75 16.45 6.64 0.73
C THR A 75 15.55 5.43 0.46
N VAL A 76 15.11 5.25 -0.80
CA VAL A 76 14.21 4.18 -1.23
C VAL A 76 14.97 3.11 -1.98
N THR A 77 14.56 1.85 -1.83
CA THR A 77 15.14 0.77 -2.60
C THR A 77 14.43 0.64 -3.94
N SER A 78 15.19 0.71 -5.04
CA SER A 78 14.70 0.36 -6.38
C SER A 78 14.82 -1.14 -6.58
N TRP A 79 13.71 -1.85 -6.42
CA TRP A 79 13.66 -3.30 -6.50
C TRP A 79 13.56 -3.81 -7.94
N PRO A 80 13.95 -5.07 -8.21
CA PRO A 80 13.69 -5.72 -9.49
C PRO A 80 12.19 -5.68 -9.84
N SER A 81 11.88 -5.62 -11.14
CA SER A 81 10.50 -5.66 -11.58
C SER A 81 9.84 -7.01 -11.24
N PRO A 82 8.50 -7.07 -11.07
CA PRO A 82 7.80 -8.34 -10.86
C PRO A 82 8.05 -9.37 -11.95
N LEU A 83 8.30 -8.95 -13.20
CA LEU A 83 8.67 -9.86 -14.29
C LEU A 83 10.07 -10.46 -14.10
N SER A 84 11.02 -9.67 -13.61
CA SER A 84 12.37 -10.16 -13.26
C SER A 84 12.31 -11.16 -12.11
N LEU A 85 11.45 -10.93 -11.12
CA LEU A 85 11.20 -11.87 -10.03
C LEU A 85 10.51 -13.14 -10.54
N ALA A 86 9.50 -13.03 -11.41
CA ALA A 86 8.86 -14.19 -12.00
C ALA A 86 9.84 -15.07 -12.80
N ALA A 87 10.86 -14.47 -13.42
CA ALA A 87 11.90 -15.19 -14.15
C ALA A 87 12.84 -16.02 -13.25
N THR A 88 12.83 -15.84 -11.94
CA THR A 88 13.62 -16.67 -11.01
C THR A 88 12.97 -18.03 -10.75
N TRP A 89 11.63 -18.12 -10.91
CA TRP A 89 10.83 -19.28 -10.53
C TRP A 89 11.04 -19.70 -9.06
N ASP A 90 11.40 -18.76 -8.20
CA ASP A 90 11.74 -18.99 -6.80
C ASP A 90 10.72 -18.27 -5.89
N ALA A 91 9.84 -19.05 -5.27
CA ALA A 91 8.80 -18.52 -4.40
C ALA A 91 9.35 -18.03 -3.04
N GLU A 92 10.40 -18.67 -2.52
CA GLU A 92 11.03 -18.26 -1.25
C GLU A 92 11.72 -16.91 -1.45
N LEU A 93 12.42 -16.72 -2.57
CA LEU A 93 13.02 -15.43 -2.92
C LEU A 93 11.97 -14.31 -3.06
N VAL A 94 10.78 -14.63 -3.61
CA VAL A 94 9.68 -13.66 -3.73
C VAL A 94 9.10 -13.30 -2.35
N GLU A 95 9.03 -14.26 -1.42
CA GLU A 95 8.60 -14.01 -0.05
C GLU A 95 9.60 -13.11 0.70
N ASP A 96 10.90 -13.39 0.60
CA ASP A 96 11.97 -12.57 1.18
C ASP A 96 11.95 -11.15 0.62
N TRP A 97 11.80 -11.03 -0.70
CA TRP A 97 11.65 -9.75 -1.39
C TRP A 97 10.44 -8.95 -0.88
N ALA A 98 9.28 -9.61 -0.75
CA ALA A 98 8.05 -8.99 -0.29
C ALA A 98 8.14 -8.57 1.19
N ALA A 99 8.80 -9.37 2.04
CA ALA A 99 9.03 -9.05 3.44
C ALA A 99 9.92 -7.81 3.59
N ALA A 100 11.05 -7.76 2.88
CA ALA A 100 11.96 -6.61 2.91
C ALA A 100 11.29 -5.33 2.41
N MET A 101 10.48 -5.41 1.35
CA MET A 101 9.67 -4.30 0.88
C MET A 101 8.60 -3.88 1.90
N GLY A 102 7.95 -4.84 2.57
CA GLY A 102 7.02 -4.59 3.67
C GLY A 102 7.64 -3.76 4.80
N ASP A 103 8.85 -4.11 5.21
CA ASP A 103 9.61 -3.40 6.23
C ASP A 103 9.93 -1.96 5.81
N GLU A 104 10.35 -1.75 4.56
CA GLU A 104 10.61 -0.41 4.01
C GLU A 104 9.36 0.48 4.06
N PHE A 105 8.21 -0.04 3.61
CA PHE A 105 6.95 0.69 3.61
C PHE A 105 6.51 1.06 5.02
N ARG A 106 6.60 0.11 5.95
CA ARG A 106 6.29 0.33 7.36
C ARG A 106 7.20 1.39 7.98
N ALA A 107 8.50 1.32 7.73
CA ALA A 107 9.49 2.29 8.23
C ALA A 107 9.23 3.71 7.69
N LYS A 108 8.75 3.82 6.46
CA LYS A 108 8.34 5.09 5.82
C LYS A 108 6.89 5.50 6.15
N GLY A 109 6.23 4.73 7.03
CA GLY A 109 4.93 5.03 7.59
C GLY A 109 3.72 4.68 6.71
N ALA A 110 3.90 4.07 5.54
CA ALA A 110 2.78 3.47 4.81
C ALA A 110 2.32 2.20 5.56
N ASN A 111 1.03 1.90 5.51
CA ASN A 111 0.47 0.67 6.09
C ASN A 111 -0.36 -0.13 5.08
N MET A 112 -0.35 0.29 3.82
CA MET A 112 -0.88 -0.46 2.69
C MET A 112 0.02 -0.23 1.47
N ILE A 113 0.42 -1.33 0.83
CA ILE A 113 1.23 -1.32 -0.39
C ILE A 113 0.29 -1.52 -1.57
N LEU A 114 0.37 -0.65 -2.58
CA LEU A 114 -0.34 -0.82 -3.85
C LEU A 114 0.49 -1.71 -4.79
N ALA A 115 0.69 -2.95 -4.35
CA ALA A 115 1.43 -4.01 -5.02
C ALA A 115 0.97 -5.37 -4.46
N PRO A 116 1.24 -6.49 -5.16
CA PRO A 116 1.81 -6.58 -6.50
C PRO A 116 0.79 -6.34 -7.62
N ALA A 117 1.28 -6.03 -8.82
CA ALA A 117 0.49 -6.14 -10.03
C ALA A 117 0.50 -7.60 -10.50
N VAL A 118 -0.68 -8.20 -10.62
CA VAL A 118 -0.86 -9.64 -10.91
C VAL A 118 -1.68 -9.89 -12.19
N ASN A 119 -1.73 -8.90 -13.08
CA ASN A 119 -2.35 -9.08 -14.38
C ASN A 119 -1.60 -10.12 -15.22
N VAL A 120 -2.33 -10.88 -16.02
CA VAL A 120 -1.74 -11.89 -16.92
C VAL A 120 -1.09 -11.19 -18.12
N HIS A 121 0.16 -11.54 -18.42
CA HIS A 121 0.85 -11.12 -19.65
C HIS A 121 0.29 -11.86 -20.87
N ARG A 122 -0.89 -11.45 -21.33
CA ARG A 122 -1.64 -12.10 -22.42
C ARG A 122 -1.12 -11.75 -23.81
N GLU A 123 -0.91 -10.47 -24.06
CA GLU A 123 -0.54 -9.94 -25.38
C GLU A 123 0.88 -9.35 -25.33
N ARG A 124 1.62 -9.50 -26.44
CA ARG A 124 2.87 -8.76 -26.65
C ARG A 124 2.54 -7.52 -27.49
N VAL A 125 2.74 -6.33 -26.92
CA VAL A 125 2.38 -5.04 -27.57
C VAL A 125 3.26 -4.70 -28.79
N LEU A 126 4.24 -5.53 -29.15
CA LEU A 126 5.09 -5.30 -30.32
C LEU A 126 4.34 -5.38 -31.67
N ASP A 127 3.13 -5.93 -31.70
CA ASP A 127 2.35 -6.12 -32.94
C ASP A 127 1.45 -4.92 -33.32
N ILE A 128 1.52 -3.80 -32.59
CA ILE A 128 0.66 -2.61 -32.84
C ILE A 128 1.38 -1.53 -33.69
N LEU A 129 2.65 -1.71 -34.03
CA LEU A 129 3.45 -0.74 -34.81
C LEU A 129 4.11 -1.35 -36.07
N ALA A 130 3.67 -2.53 -36.52
CA ALA A 130 4.07 -3.17 -37.78
C ALA A 130 2.87 -3.27 -38.73
#